data_AF-A0A7C3XWX0-F1
#
_entry.id   AF-A0A7C3XWX0-F1
#
_cell.length_a   1.000
_cell.length_b   1.000
_cell.length_c   1.000
_cell.angle_alpha   90.00
_cell.angle_beta   90.00
_cell.angle_gamma   90.00
#
_symmetry.space_group_name_H-M   'P 1'
#
loop_
_entity.id
_entity.type
_entity.pdbx_description
1 polymer ?
#
loop_
_entity_poly.entity_id
_entity_poly.type
_entity_poly.pdbx_seq_one_letter_code
_entity_poly.pdbx_strand_id
1 'polypeptide(L)'
;MLKIGIVVFMLVTAFYTVTRKRPLEAIFGRTILGTLAVALYVTYKAPDVALAEGLLGVALSTFVYITAFKSLGRIRIGCFASQDTVSREIQDLLEQYARAKGYEVEPINYQTIQKAIEALEEGYLDLIYSTSSPPSRANLEVLSIRERVDAVLVFLRKSDLVKLFQAFLCDIGEEEA
;
A
#
# COMPACT_ATOMS: atom_id res chain seq x y z
N MET A 1 -7.79 28.02 28.44
CA MET A 1 -6.89 28.12 27.26
C MET A 1 -6.50 26.76 26.71
N LEU A 2 -5.98 25.84 27.53
CA LEU A 2 -5.57 24.49 27.08
C LEU A 2 -6.64 23.74 26.25
N LYS A 3 -7.90 23.70 26.72
CA LYS A 3 -9.02 23.02 26.02
C LYS A 3 -9.25 23.54 24.60
N ILE A 4 -9.21 24.86 24.42
CA ILE A 4 -9.41 25.51 23.12
C ILE A 4 -8.25 25.16 22.19
N GLY A 5 -7.02 25.14 22.70
CA GLY A 5 -5.85 24.70 21.94
C GLY A 5 -5.98 23.25 21.45
N ILE A 6 -6.46 22.34 22.30
CA ILE A 6 -6.72 20.95 21.92
C ILE A 6 -7.76 20.88 20.79
N VAL A 7 -8.88 21.59 20.91
CA VAL A 7 -9.94 21.59 19.90
C VAL A 7 -9.45 22.14 18.55
N VAL A 8 -8.70 23.25 18.56
CA VAL A 8 -8.10 23.81 17.35
C VAL A 8 -7.14 22.80 16.70
N PHE A 9 -6.31 22.14 17.51
CA PHE A 9 -5.37 21.15 17.00
C PHE A 9 -6.08 19.89 16.45
N MET A 10 -7.20 19.49 17.06
CA MET A 10 -8.07 18.43 16.51
C MET A 10 -8.62 18.83 15.14
N LEU A 11 -9.09 20.06 14.95
CA LEU A 11 -9.60 20.52 13.64
C LEU A 11 -8.52 20.48 12.56
N VAL A 12 -7.31 20.98 12.86
CA VAL A 12 -6.18 20.93 11.93
C VAL A 12 -5.81 19.49 11.59
N THR A 13 -5.76 18.61 12.59
CA THR A 13 -5.43 17.19 12.40
C THR A 13 -6.52 16.47 11.61
N ALA A 14 -7.79 16.82 11.78
CA ALA A 14 -8.90 16.27 11.01
C ALA A 14 -8.79 16.62 9.54
N PHE A 15 -8.51 17.89 9.22
CA PHE A 15 -8.28 18.31 7.84
C PHE A 15 -7.04 17.64 7.24
N TYR A 16 -5.96 17.56 8.01
CA TYR A 16 -4.77 16.80 7.62
C TYR A 16 -5.12 15.34 7.29
N THR A 17 -5.91 14.68 8.14
CA THR A 17 -6.24 13.25 8.03
C THR A 17 -7.05 12.96 6.77
N VAL A 18 -8.08 13.77 6.48
CA VAL A 18 -8.98 13.56 5.33
C VAL A 18 -8.29 13.90 3.99
N THR A 19 -7.25 14.74 4.01
CA THR A 19 -6.50 15.11 2.80
C THR A 19 -5.35 14.15 2.47
N ARG A 20 -5.04 13.18 3.35
CA ARG A 20 -3.99 12.18 3.08
C ARG A 20 -4.49 11.15 2.06
N LYS A 21 -3.76 11.04 0.95
CA LYS A 21 -3.93 9.98 -0.06
C LYS A 21 -3.47 8.60 0.44
N ARG A 22 -2.42 8.58 1.26
CA ARG A 22 -1.84 7.33 1.75
C ARG A 22 -2.62 6.81 2.96
N PRO A 23 -3.16 5.58 2.90
CA PRO A 23 -3.99 5.04 3.99
C PRO A 23 -3.27 5.00 5.34
N LEU A 24 -1.97 4.63 5.37
CA LEU A 24 -1.19 4.64 6.61
C LEU A 24 -1.09 6.05 7.22
N GLU A 25 -0.87 7.08 6.40
CA GLU A 25 -0.80 8.47 6.89
C GLU A 25 -2.16 8.93 7.44
N ALA A 26 -3.27 8.50 6.83
CA ALA A 26 -4.62 8.76 7.35
C ALA A 26 -4.88 8.01 8.67
N ILE A 27 -4.42 6.77 8.81
CA ILE A 27 -4.53 6.00 10.06
C ILE A 27 -3.78 6.72 11.18
N PHE A 28 -2.55 7.18 10.96
CA PHE A 28 -1.81 7.98 11.95
C PHE A 28 -2.55 9.25 12.35
N GLY A 29 -3.10 9.99 11.38
CA GLY A 29 -3.91 11.17 11.65
C GLY A 29 -5.14 10.85 12.53
N ARG A 30 -5.82 9.72 12.26
CA ARG A 30 -6.94 9.23 13.07
C ARG A 30 -6.51 8.87 14.50
N THR A 31 -5.36 8.23 14.68
CA THR A 31 -4.81 7.90 16.00
C THR A 31 -4.55 9.17 16.81
N ILE A 32 -3.94 10.20 16.20
CA ILE A 32 -3.69 11.50 16.86
C ILE A 32 -5.01 12.14 17.30
N LEU A 33 -6.04 12.15 16.44
CA LEU A 33 -7.37 12.67 16.81
C LEU A 33 -7.97 11.96 18.03
N GLY A 34 -7.89 10.64 18.07
CA GLY A 34 -8.39 9.87 19.22
C GLY A 34 -7.58 10.15 20.49
N THR A 35 -6.25 10.26 20.40
CA THR A 35 -5.41 10.64 21.56
C THR A 35 -5.76 12.04 22.08
N LEU A 36 -6.02 13.00 21.18
CA LEU A 36 -6.47 14.33 21.57
C LEU A 36 -7.87 14.31 22.21
N ALA A 37 -8.77 13.44 21.73
CA ALA A 37 -10.09 13.24 22.34
C ALA A 37 -9.96 12.67 23.77
N VAL A 38 -9.09 11.68 23.99
CA VAL A 38 -8.77 11.16 25.34
C VAL A 38 -8.28 12.28 26.25
N ALA A 39 -7.31 13.08 25.79
CA ALA A 39 -6.80 14.21 26.56
C ALA A 39 -7.92 15.21 26.89
N LEU A 40 -8.82 15.48 25.94
CA LEU A 40 -9.96 16.36 26.14
C LEU A 40 -10.90 15.79 27.22
N TYR A 41 -11.24 14.50 27.17
CA TYR A 41 -12.10 13.84 28.17
C TYR A 41 -11.51 13.87 29.58
N VAL A 42 -10.19 13.68 29.70
CA VAL A 42 -9.48 13.86 30.99
C VAL A 42 -9.63 15.28 31.50
N THR A 43 -9.49 16.30 30.65
CA THR A 43 -9.67 17.71 31.06
C THR A 43 -11.12 18.09 31.42
N TYR A 44 -12.09 17.30 30.97
CA TYR A 44 -13.50 17.42 31.36
C TYR A 44 -13.86 16.58 32.59
N LYS A 45 -12.89 15.91 33.22
CA LYS A 45 -13.11 15.02 34.36
C LYS A 45 -14.07 13.87 34.03
N ALA A 46 -13.99 13.34 32.80
CA ALA A 46 -14.73 12.18 32.35
C ALA A 46 -13.78 10.98 32.16
N PRO A 47 -13.25 10.37 33.24
CA PRO A 47 -12.22 9.34 33.17
C PRO A 47 -12.71 8.05 32.49
N ASP A 48 -13.95 7.63 32.73
CA ASP A 48 -14.49 6.39 32.15
C ASP A 48 -14.58 6.48 30.62
N VAL A 49 -15.01 7.64 30.12
CA VAL A 49 -15.06 7.93 28.68
C VAL A 49 -13.65 8.04 28.11
N ALA A 50 -12.71 8.64 28.83
CA ALA A 50 -11.31 8.73 28.41
C ALA A 50 -10.65 7.35 28.28
N LEU A 51 -10.91 6.45 29.24
CA LEU A 51 -10.41 5.07 29.19
C LEU A 51 -11.03 4.29 28.04
N ALA A 52 -12.35 4.40 27.84
CA ALA A 52 -13.04 3.76 26.73
C ALA A 52 -12.52 4.24 25.37
N GLU A 53 -12.36 5.55 25.19
CA GLU A 53 -11.81 6.13 23.95
C GLU A 53 -10.35 5.70 23.73
N GLY A 54 -9.53 5.66 24.78
CA GLY A 54 -8.14 5.22 24.66
C GLY A 54 -8.02 3.76 24.23
N LEU A 55 -8.84 2.88 24.80
CA LEU A 55 -8.80 1.44 24.50
C LEU A 55 -9.49 1.10 23.17
N LEU A 56 -10.75 1.50 23.00
CA LEU A 56 -11.54 1.14 21.81
C LEU A 56 -11.32 2.12 20.66
N GLY A 57 -11.34 3.43 20.97
CA GLY A 57 -11.24 4.50 20.00
C GLY A 57 -9.83 4.65 19.40
N VAL A 58 -8.78 4.53 20.22
CA VAL A 58 -7.38 4.68 19.77
C VAL A 58 -6.74 3.32 19.51
N ALA A 59 -6.57 2.48 20.54
CA ALA A 59 -5.75 1.28 20.43
C ALA A 59 -6.38 0.21 19.51
N LEU A 60 -7.61 -0.21 19.78
CA LEU A 60 -8.28 -1.26 19.00
C LEU A 60 -8.52 -0.81 17.55
N SER A 61 -9.05 0.40 17.34
CA SER A 61 -9.32 0.89 15.98
C SER A 61 -8.04 0.98 15.15
N THR A 62 -6.95 1.51 15.72
CA THR A 62 -5.64 1.61 15.04
C THR A 62 -5.12 0.23 14.72
N PHE A 63 -5.22 -0.72 15.66
CA PHE A 63 -4.82 -2.11 15.43
C PHE A 63 -5.61 -2.76 14.29
N VAL A 64 -6.94 -2.60 14.26
CA VAL A 64 -7.80 -3.14 13.21
C VAL A 64 -7.47 -2.49 11.86
N TYR A 65 -7.30 -1.17 11.80
CA TYR A 65 -6.95 -0.48 10.55
C TYR A 65 -5.57 -0.88 10.03
N ILE A 66 -4.57 -0.96 10.92
CA ILE A 66 -3.24 -1.43 10.54
C ILE A 66 -3.30 -2.88 10.09
N THR A 67 -4.04 -3.76 10.76
CA THR A 67 -4.13 -5.18 10.37
C THR A 67 -4.90 -5.35 9.06
N ALA A 68 -5.95 -4.57 8.83
CA ALA A 68 -6.67 -4.56 7.57
C ALA A 68 -5.82 -4.04 6.41
N PHE A 69 -4.92 -3.08 6.67
CA PHE A 69 -4.05 -2.52 5.64
C PHE A 69 -2.77 -3.33 5.43
N LYS A 70 -2.16 -3.80 6.52
CA LYS A 70 -0.97 -4.64 6.55
C LYS A 70 -1.42 -6.07 6.24
N SER A 71 -1.64 -6.35 4.97
CA SER A 71 -1.72 -7.71 4.48
C SER A 71 -0.33 -8.34 4.63
N LEU A 72 -0.04 -8.87 5.83
CA LEU A 72 1.18 -9.63 6.06
C LEU A 72 1.25 -10.75 5.02
N GLY A 73 2.21 -10.60 4.11
CA GLY A 73 2.49 -11.58 3.08
C GLY A 73 1.72 -11.42 1.77
N ARG A 74 0.75 -10.50 1.59
CA ARG A 74 0.13 -10.33 0.26
C ARG A 74 0.80 -9.24 -0.57
N ILE A 75 1.28 -9.59 -1.75
CA ILE A 75 1.73 -8.65 -2.78
C ILE A 75 0.55 -8.37 -3.70
N ARG A 76 0.08 -7.12 -3.75
CA ARG A 76 -1.00 -6.69 -4.63
C ARG A 76 -0.44 -6.31 -5.98
N ILE A 77 -0.77 -7.11 -6.99
CA ILE A 77 -0.28 -6.94 -8.35
C ILE A 77 -1.40 -6.37 -9.21
N GLY A 78 -1.19 -5.17 -9.75
CA GLY A 78 -2.07 -4.55 -10.72
C GLY A 78 -1.92 -5.23 -12.08
N CYS A 79 -2.95 -5.94 -12.53
CA CYS A 79 -3.02 -6.50 -13.87
C CYS A 79 -3.68 -5.48 -14.81
N PHE A 80 -3.07 -5.23 -15.96
CA PHE A 80 -3.76 -4.55 -17.05
C PHE A 80 -4.41 -5.61 -17.95
N ALA A 81 -5.75 -5.59 -18.04
CA ALA A 81 -6.52 -6.55 -18.82
C ALA A 81 -6.27 -6.41 -20.33
N SER A 82 -5.16 -6.95 -20.82
CA SER A 82 -5.13 -7.59 -22.12
C SER A 82 -5.23 -9.07 -21.84
N GLN A 83 -6.33 -9.72 -22.26
CA GLN A 83 -6.62 -11.15 -22.05
C GLN A 83 -5.68 -12.06 -22.87
N ASP A 84 -4.43 -11.67 -23.02
CA ASP A 84 -3.43 -12.42 -23.76
C ASP A 84 -2.92 -13.57 -22.90
N THR A 85 -2.71 -14.74 -23.50
CA THR A 85 -2.13 -15.94 -22.88
C THR A 85 -0.85 -15.60 -22.10
N VAL A 86 -0.10 -14.65 -22.65
CA VAL A 86 1.13 -14.06 -22.14
C VAL A 86 0.97 -13.41 -20.75
N SER A 87 -0.12 -12.68 -20.51
CA SER A 87 -0.38 -12.03 -19.22
C SER A 87 -0.63 -13.05 -18.10
N ARG A 88 -1.24 -14.20 -18.42
CA ARG A 88 -1.48 -15.27 -17.45
C ARG A 88 -0.19 -15.99 -17.07
N GLU A 89 0.68 -16.26 -18.04
CA GLU A 89 1.97 -16.92 -17.79
C GLU A 89 2.88 -16.08 -16.87
N ILE A 90 2.94 -14.78 -17.09
CA ILE A 90 3.68 -13.86 -16.20
C ILE A 90 3.05 -13.84 -14.81
N GLN A 91 1.72 -13.73 -14.73
CA GLN A 91 1.03 -13.76 -13.46
C GLN A 91 1.36 -15.04 -12.69
N ASP A 92 1.28 -16.20 -13.33
CA ASP A 92 1.61 -17.49 -12.73
C ASP A 92 3.07 -17.57 -12.27
N LEU A 93 4.02 -17.03 -13.04
CA LEU A 93 5.43 -16.97 -12.66
C LEU A 93 5.67 -16.07 -11.44
N LEU A 94 5.07 -14.88 -11.41
CA LEU A 94 5.16 -13.99 -10.25
C LEU A 94 4.49 -14.60 -9.02
N GLU A 95 3.35 -15.26 -9.20
CA GLU A 95 2.65 -15.99 -8.14
C GLU A 95 3.52 -17.11 -7.56
N GLN A 96 4.18 -17.90 -8.41
CA GLN A 96 5.08 -18.96 -7.97
C GLN A 96 6.28 -18.42 -7.20
N TYR A 97 6.96 -17.40 -7.73
CA TYR A 97 8.14 -16.82 -7.08
C TYR A 97 7.79 -16.16 -5.74
N ALA A 98 6.70 -15.39 -5.71
CA ALA A 98 6.20 -14.79 -4.49
C ALA A 98 5.88 -15.84 -3.42
N ARG A 99 5.16 -16.92 -3.79
CA ARG A 99 4.86 -18.03 -2.88
C ARG A 99 6.11 -18.74 -2.37
N ALA A 100 7.11 -18.96 -3.23
CA ALA A 100 8.39 -19.55 -2.82
C ALA A 100 9.13 -18.69 -1.77
N LYS A 101 8.90 -17.37 -1.77
CA LYS A 101 9.46 -16.43 -0.78
C LYS A 101 8.51 -16.14 0.39
N GLY A 102 7.40 -16.86 0.52
CA GLY A 102 6.45 -16.73 1.63
C GLY A 102 5.40 -15.63 1.45
N TYR A 103 5.23 -15.12 0.23
CA TYR A 103 4.20 -14.14 -0.12
C TYR A 103 3.01 -14.80 -0.84
N GLU A 104 1.80 -14.46 -0.43
CA GLU A 104 0.60 -14.62 -1.24
C GLU A 104 0.52 -13.48 -2.27
N VAL A 105 -0.13 -13.71 -3.40
CA VAL A 105 -0.31 -12.70 -4.45
C VAL A 105 -1.79 -12.43 -4.62
N GLU A 106 -2.14 -11.16 -4.70
CA GLU A 106 -3.51 -10.71 -4.93
C GLU A 106 -3.56 -9.93 -6.25
N PRO A 107 -4.03 -10.54 -7.35
CA PRO A 107 -4.17 -9.87 -8.62
C PRO A 107 -5.37 -8.92 -8.60
N ILE A 108 -5.14 -7.63 -8.86
CA ILE A 108 -6.17 -6.59 -8.94
C ILE A 108 -6.25 -6.09 -10.37
N ASN A 109 -7.40 -6.28 -11.00
CA ASN A 109 -7.56 -6.00 -12.42
C ASN A 109 -8.00 -4.54 -12.65
N TYR A 110 -7.24 -3.79 -13.46
CA TYR A 110 -7.54 -2.40 -13.80
C TYR A 110 -7.87 -2.26 -15.29
N GLN A 111 -8.87 -1.43 -15.60
CA GLN A 111 -9.27 -1.10 -16.97
C GLN A 111 -8.29 -0.18 -17.70
N THR A 112 -7.42 0.54 -16.97
CA THR A 112 -6.51 1.55 -17.54
C THR A 112 -5.20 1.56 -16.78
N ILE A 113 -4.07 1.56 -17.48
CA ILE A 113 -2.74 1.66 -16.88
C ILE A 113 -2.59 2.90 -15.99
N GLN A 114 -3.26 3.99 -16.35
CA GLN A 114 -3.25 5.24 -15.57
C GLN A 114 -3.85 5.07 -14.17
N LYS A 115 -4.97 4.34 -14.05
CA LYS A 115 -5.59 4.05 -12.76
C LYS A 115 -4.74 3.11 -11.91
N ALA A 116 -4.09 2.13 -12.56
CA ALA A 116 -3.15 1.25 -11.88
C ALA A 116 -1.94 2.03 -11.34
N ILE A 117 -1.38 2.95 -12.13
CA ILE A 117 -0.27 3.82 -11.70
C ILE A 117 -0.69 4.70 -10.52
N GLU A 118 -1.89 5.28 -10.56
CA GLU A 118 -2.42 6.06 -9.44
C GLU A 118 -2.57 5.19 -8.18
N ALA A 119 -3.13 3.99 -8.31
CA ALA A 119 -3.24 3.04 -7.20
C ALA A 119 -1.89 2.59 -6.64
N LEU A 120 -0.86 2.44 -7.50
CA LEU A 120 0.52 2.18 -7.09
C LEU A 120 1.08 3.37 -6.31
N GLU A 121 0.98 4.60 -6.84
CA GLU A 121 1.47 5.82 -6.18
C GLU A 121 0.78 6.09 -4.82
N GLU A 122 -0.50 5.74 -4.69
CA GLU A 122 -1.28 5.86 -3.47
C GLU A 122 -1.03 4.73 -2.45
N GLY A 123 -0.34 3.66 -2.86
CA GLY A 123 0.02 2.52 -2.02
C GLY A 123 -1.09 1.47 -1.88
N TYR A 124 -2.06 1.45 -2.80
CA TYR A 124 -3.05 0.37 -2.92
C TYR A 124 -2.50 -0.85 -3.66
N LEU A 125 -1.51 -0.63 -4.55
CA LEU A 125 -0.76 -1.66 -5.24
C LEU A 125 0.70 -1.65 -4.80
N ASP A 126 1.33 -2.82 -4.90
CA ASP A 126 2.75 -3.01 -4.66
C ASP A 126 3.56 -3.07 -5.97
N LEU A 127 2.91 -3.58 -7.02
CA LEU A 127 3.51 -3.84 -8.33
C LEU A 127 2.46 -3.72 -9.43
N ILE A 128 2.86 -3.31 -10.62
CA ILE A 128 2.05 -3.42 -11.85
C ILE A 128 2.84 -4.22 -12.88
N TYR A 129 2.20 -5.13 -13.59
CA TYR A 129 2.78 -5.67 -14.83
C TYR A 129 2.00 -5.18 -16.05
N SER A 130 2.72 -4.88 -17.13
CA SER A 130 2.12 -4.51 -18.42
C SER A 130 2.96 -5.06 -19.56
N THR A 131 2.30 -5.57 -20.60
CA THR A 131 2.92 -5.91 -21.89
C THR A 131 3.19 -4.67 -22.76
N SER A 132 2.68 -3.51 -22.34
CA SER A 132 2.90 -2.22 -23.00
C SER A 132 3.86 -1.35 -22.20
N SER A 133 4.72 -0.61 -22.91
CA SER A 133 5.61 0.38 -22.31
C SER A 133 4.79 1.39 -21.47
N PRO A 134 5.00 1.45 -20.14
CA PRO A 134 4.28 2.40 -19.30
C PRO A 134 4.68 3.85 -19.63
N PRO A 135 3.81 4.84 -19.37
CA PRO A 135 4.18 6.24 -19.48
C PRO A 135 5.31 6.56 -18.48
N SER A 136 6.43 7.09 -18.98
CA SER A 136 7.59 7.44 -18.17
C SER A 136 7.25 8.50 -17.12
N ARG A 137 7.31 8.13 -15.83
CA ARG A 137 7.17 9.05 -14.68
C ARG A 137 8.38 8.94 -13.77
N ALA A 138 8.81 10.06 -13.20
CA ALA A 138 10.05 10.16 -12.41
C ALA A 138 10.10 9.28 -11.14
N ASN A 139 8.95 8.83 -10.63
CA ASN A 139 8.82 8.05 -9.39
C ASN A 139 8.69 6.54 -9.60
N LEU A 140 8.62 6.11 -10.86
CA LEU A 140 8.45 4.71 -11.23
C LEU A 140 9.79 4.09 -11.59
N GLU A 141 9.99 2.85 -11.17
CA GLU A 141 11.09 2.01 -11.59
C GLU A 141 10.53 0.91 -12.49
N VAL A 142 11.17 0.74 -13.64
CA VAL A 142 10.65 -0.06 -14.76
C VAL A 142 11.66 -1.17 -15.03
N LEU A 143 11.25 -2.41 -14.77
CA LEU A 143 12.06 -3.61 -14.99
C LEU A 143 11.47 -4.37 -16.18
N SER A 144 12.25 -4.50 -17.26
CA SER A 144 11.82 -5.23 -18.45
C SER A 144 12.21 -6.70 -18.30
N ILE A 145 11.23 -7.58 -18.42
CA ILE A 145 11.44 -8.99 -18.77
C ILE A 145 11.59 -8.97 -20.30
N ARG A 146 12.71 -9.42 -20.84
CA ARG A 146 12.92 -9.56 -22.30
C ARG A 146 13.27 -10.97 -22.74
N GLU A 147 13.74 -11.81 -21.82
CA GLU A 147 14.29 -13.13 -22.15
C GLU A 147 13.20 -14.18 -22.40
N ARG A 148 12.03 -14.06 -21.74
CA ARG A 148 10.94 -15.03 -21.87
C ARG A 148 9.64 -14.43 -22.43
N VAL A 149 9.36 -13.17 -22.13
CA VAL A 149 8.11 -12.50 -22.47
C VAL A 149 8.33 -10.99 -22.59
N ASP A 150 7.79 -10.33 -23.62
CA ASP A 150 7.77 -8.86 -23.73
C ASP A 150 6.84 -8.25 -22.67
N ALA A 151 7.35 -8.09 -21.45
CA ALA A 151 6.61 -7.49 -20.35
C ALA A 151 7.46 -6.61 -19.46
N VAL A 152 6.77 -5.69 -18.82
CA VAL A 152 7.36 -4.62 -18.03
C VAL A 152 6.72 -4.64 -16.65
N LEU A 153 7.56 -4.82 -15.64
CA LEU A 153 7.23 -4.68 -14.24
C LEU A 153 7.47 -3.24 -13.81
N VAL A 154 6.49 -2.64 -13.15
CA VAL A 154 6.53 -1.26 -12.69
C VAL A 154 6.38 -1.24 -11.17
N PHE A 155 7.39 -0.67 -10.52
CA PHE A 155 7.47 -0.52 -9.08
C PHE A 155 7.54 0.96 -8.71
N LEU A 156 7.19 1.26 -7.45
CA LEU A 156 7.65 2.49 -6.82
C LEU A 156 9.16 2.37 -6.53
N ARG A 157 9.96 3.36 -6.95
CA ARG A 157 11.43 3.40 -6.79
C ARG A 157 11.95 3.16 -5.35
N LYS A 158 11.09 3.23 -4.35
CA LYS A 158 11.42 3.02 -2.92
C LYS A 158 10.97 1.67 -2.35
N SER A 159 10.41 0.76 -3.15
CA SER A 159 9.94 -0.52 -2.63
C SER A 159 11.09 -1.53 -2.47
N ASP A 160 11.15 -2.20 -1.32
CA ASP A 160 12.07 -3.33 -1.11
C ASP A 160 11.80 -4.50 -2.07
N LEU A 161 10.61 -4.50 -2.68
CA LEU A 161 10.20 -5.44 -3.72
C LEU A 161 11.01 -5.31 -5.01
N VAL A 162 11.60 -4.13 -5.31
CA VAL A 162 12.48 -3.98 -6.48
C VAL A 162 13.63 -4.98 -6.38
N LYS A 163 14.28 -5.09 -5.22
CA LYS A 163 15.40 -6.03 -5.02
C LYS A 163 14.96 -7.48 -5.10
N LEU A 164 13.77 -7.79 -4.57
CA LEU A 164 13.18 -9.12 -4.61
C LEU A 164 12.93 -9.58 -6.06
N PHE A 165 12.30 -8.72 -6.87
CA PHE A 165 11.98 -9.05 -8.25
C PHE A 165 13.14 -8.82 -9.22
N GLN A 166 14.15 -8.03 -8.86
CA GLN A 166 15.41 -7.97 -9.60
C GLN A 166 16.17 -9.29 -9.47
N ALA A 167 16.18 -9.91 -8.28
CA ALA A 167 16.74 -11.25 -8.10
C ALA A 167 15.96 -12.32 -8.88
N PHE A 168 14.63 -12.23 -8.94
CA PHE A 168 13.80 -13.08 -9.80
C PHE A 168 14.19 -13.00 -11.29
N LEU A 169 14.48 -11.80 -11.80
CA LEU A 169 14.91 -11.63 -13.19
C LEU A 169 16.30 -12.23 -13.45
N CYS A 170 17.21 -12.15 -12.48
CA CYS A 170 18.52 -12.83 -12.58
C CYS A 170 18.38 -14.35 -12.55
N ASP A 171 17.54 -14.93 -11.67
CA ASP A 171 17.32 -16.38 -11.60
C ASP A 171 16.73 -16.93 -12.92
N ILE A 172 15.84 -16.19 -13.58
CA ILE A 172 15.27 -16.59 -14.88
C ILE A 172 16.35 -16.62 -15.98
N GLY A 173 17.35 -15.73 -15.92
CA GLY A 173 18.44 -15.69 -16.89
C GLY A 173 19.52 -16.76 -16.68
N GLU A 174 19.63 -17.34 -15.48
CA GLU A 174 20.63 -18.38 -15.17
C GLU A 174 20.16 -19.82 -15.46
N GLU A 175 18.85 -20.08 -15.55
CA GLU A 175 18.33 -21.43 -15.87
C GLU A 175 18.59 -21.90 -17.33
N GLU A 176 19.21 -21.07 -18.18
CA GLU A 176 19.56 -21.40 -19.57
C GLU A 176 21.08 -21.40 -19.89
N ALA A 177 21.97 -21.39 -18.89
CA ALA A 177 23.43 -21.50 -19.09
C ALA A 177 23.99 -22.93 -18.88
#